data_AF-A0A3E1B1V7-F1
#
_entry.id   AF-A0A3E1B1V7-F1
#
_cell.length_a   1.000
_cell.length_b   1.000
_cell.length_c   1.000
_cell.angle_alpha   90.00
_cell.angle_beta   90.00
_cell.angle_gamma   90.00
#
_symmetry.space_group_name_H-M   'P 1'
#
loop_
_entity.id
_entity.type
_entity.pdbx_description
1 polymer ?
#
loop_
_entity_poly.entity_id
_entity_poly.type
_entity_poly.pdbx_seq_one_letter_code
_entity_poly.pdbx_strand_id
1 'polypeptide(L)' 'MESKQAGKIWSEWYAWHPVLPIDDTVFWLETVYRRQSPDGLWQYRSFRPESERRQALASTPVYPGA' A
#
# COMPACT_ATOMS: atom_id res chain seq x y z
N MET A 1 1.10 -9.19 32.01
CA MET A 1 0.28 -8.00 31.70
C MET A 1 0.87 -7.36 30.46
N GLU A 2 0.41 -7.78 29.27
CA GLU A 2 0.87 -7.21 28.00
C GLU A 2 0.02 -5.98 27.70
N SER A 3 0.60 -4.81 27.96
CA SER A 3 -0.01 -3.53 27.64
C SER A 3 0.95 -2.76 26.74
N LYS A 4 0.42 -2.39 25.55
CA LYS A 4 0.96 -1.46 24.54
C LYS A 4 1.70 -2.06 23.34
N GLN A 5 0.93 -2.54 22.37
CA GLN A 5 1.33 -2.49 20.96
C GLN A 5 0.20 -2.06 20.03
N ALA A 6 -0.60 -1.08 20.46
CA ALA A 6 -1.62 -0.42 19.64
C ALA A 6 -1.04 0.51 18.54
N GLY A 7 0.15 0.20 17.99
CA GLY A 7 0.85 1.08 17.04
C GLY A 7 1.71 0.40 15.98
N LYS A 8 1.72 -0.93 15.87
CA LYS A 8 2.61 -1.65 14.94
C LYS A 8 1.99 -2.83 14.19
N ILE A 9 0.67 -3.05 14.32
CA ILE A 9 0.04 -4.20 13.67
C ILE A 9 -0.59 -3.72 12.36
N TRP A 10 0.07 -4.03 11.26
CA TRP A 10 -0.51 -3.94 9.94
C TRP A 10 -1.53 -5.08 9.79
N SER A 11 -2.75 -4.75 9.37
CA SER A 11 -3.79 -5.73 9.08
C SER A 11 -3.97 -5.84 7.57
N GLU A 12 -4.18 -7.07 7.09
CA GLU A 12 -4.51 -7.29 5.69
C GLU A 12 -5.89 -6.70 5.38
N TRP A 13 -6.00 -6.00 4.25
CA TRP A 13 -7.23 -5.35 3.83
C TRP A 13 -7.32 -5.28 2.31
N TYR A 14 -8.49 -5.57 1.76
CA TYR A 14 -8.73 -5.53 0.32
C TYR A 14 -9.13 -4.11 -0.12
N ALA A 15 -8.34 -3.51 -1.00
CA ALA A 15 -8.53 -2.14 -1.50
C ALA A 15 -9.66 -2.04 -2.53
N TRP A 16 -10.90 -2.16 -2.06
CA TRP A 16 -12.09 -2.04 -2.92
C TRP A 16 -12.29 -0.62 -3.51
N HIS A 17 -11.61 0.39 -2.95
CA HIS A 17 -11.52 1.75 -3.50
C HIS A 17 -10.05 2.13 -3.72
N PRO A 18 -9.75 3.12 -4.59
CA PRO A 18 -8.39 3.58 -4.78
C PRO A 18 -7.84 4.15 -3.46
N VAL A 19 -6.65 3.69 -3.08
CA VAL A 19 -5.89 4.16 -1.92
C VAL A 19 -4.47 4.50 -2.33
N LEU A 20 -3.86 5.49 -1.67
CA LEU A 20 -2.46 5.84 -1.87
C LEU A 20 -1.65 5.30 -0.69
N PRO A 21 -0.89 4.20 -0.87
CA PRO A 21 0.00 3.69 0.15
C PRO A 21 1.24 4.58 0.29
N ILE A 22 1.88 4.50 1.45
CA ILE A 22 3.08 5.29 1.77
C ILE A 22 4.32 4.86 0.97
N ASP A 23 4.32 3.63 0.46
CA ASP A 23 5.47 2.99 -0.18
C ASP A 23 5.37 2.98 -1.72
N ASP A 24 4.28 3.47 -2.35
CA ASP A 24 4.02 3.16 -3.77
C ASP A 24 3.05 4.15 -4.45
N THR A 25 2.53 3.75 -5.61
CA THR A 25 1.49 4.38 -6.44
C THR A 25 0.08 4.00 -5.97
N VAL A 26 -0.98 4.51 -6.62
CA VAL A 26 -2.37 4.21 -6.23
C VAL A 26 -2.68 2.72 -6.39
N PHE A 27 -3.19 2.07 -5.34
CA PHE A 27 -3.67 0.68 -5.37
C PHE A 27 -5.18 0.63 -5.47
N TRP A 28 -5.70 -0.25 -6.32
CA TRP A 28 -7.13 -0.53 -6.43
C TRP A 28 -7.36 -2.01 -6.76
N LEU A 29 -8.35 -2.62 -6.11
CA LEU A 29 -8.74 -4.03 -6.25
C LEU A 29 -7.63 -5.05 -5.91
N GLU A 30 -6.70 -4.66 -5.03
CA GLU A 30 -5.60 -5.49 -4.55
C GLU A 30 -5.60 -5.60 -3.02
N THR A 31 -5.03 -6.68 -2.48
CA THR A 31 -4.81 -6.83 -1.03
C THR A 31 -3.61 -5.97 -0.61
N VAL A 32 -3.81 -5.12 0.40
CA VAL A 32 -2.80 -4.23 0.97
C VAL A 32 -2.76 -4.40 2.48
N TYR A 33 -1.67 -3.97 3.09
CA TYR A 33 -1.60 -3.77 4.52
C TYR A 33 -2.21 -2.42 4.87
N ARG A 34 -3.08 -2.38 5.89
CA ARG A 34 -3.70 -1.18 6.42
C ARG A 34 -3.45 -1.07 7.92
N ARG A 35 -3.15 0.14 8.41
CA ARG A 35 -3.08 0.44 9.84
C ARG A 35 -3.72 1.79 10.15
N GLN A 36 -4.25 1.94 11.36
CA GLN A 36 -4.70 3.23 11.84
C GLN A 36 -3.54 3.93 12.57
N SER A 37 -3.27 5.17 12.18
CA SER A 37 -2.30 6.03 12.84
C SER A 37 -2.86 6.49 14.19
N PRO A 38 -2.02 6.86 15.17
CA PRO A 38 -2.48 7.49 16.40
C PRO A 38 -3.29 8.77 16.14
N ASP A 39 -3.07 9.44 15.00
CA ASP A 39 -3.82 10.62 14.53
C ASP A 39 -5.21 10.28 13.94
N GLY A 40 -5.63 9.01 13.97
CA GLY A 40 -6.91 8.54 13.42
C GLY A 40 -6.91 8.31 11.90
N LEU A 41 -5.84 8.68 11.20
CA LEU A 41 -5.71 8.51 9.74
C LEU A 41 -5.31 7.08 9.36
N TRP A 42 -5.90 6.56 8.28
CA TRP A 42 -5.52 5.26 7.72
C TRP A 42 -4.25 5.37 6.88
N GLN A 43 -3.26 4.54 7.20
CA GLN A 43 -2.07 4.34 6.39
C GLN A 43 -2.18 3.00 5.67
N TYR A 44 -1.72 2.97 4.43
CA TYR A 44 -1.73 1.78 3.58
C TYR A 44 -0.30 1.45 3.14
N ARG A 45 -0.03 0.17 2.91
CA ARG A 45 1.26 -0.35 2.44
C ARG A 45 1.03 -1.49 1.47
N SER A 46 1.76 -1.49 0.36
CA SER A 46 1.63 -2.52 -0.67
C SER A 46 2.11 -3.88 -0.17
N PHE A 47 1.54 -4.96 -0.71
CA PHE A 47 1.98 -6.33 -0.46
C PHE A 47 3.16 -6.73 -1.36
N ARG A 48 3.35 -5.98 -2.45
CA ARG A 48 4.33 -6.25 -3.50
C ARG A 48 5.74 -6.09 -2.93
N PRO A 49 6.64 -7.08 -3.10
CA PRO A 49 8.05 -6.87 -2.85
C PRO A 49 8.61 -5.84 -3.82
N GLU A 50 9.66 -5.13 -3.42
CA GLU A 50 10.30 -4.05 -4.20
C GLU A 50 10.70 -4.48 -5.62
N SER A 51 11.02 -5.75 -5.83
CA SER A 51 11.35 -6.34 -7.13
C SER A 51 10.18 -6.34 -8.12
N GLU A 52 8.98 -6.72 -7.68
CA GLU A 52 7.77 -6.69 -8.52
C GLU A 52 7.34 -5.25 -8.81
N ARG A 53 7.48 -4.35 -7.83
CA ARG A 53 7.24 -2.91 -8.01
C ARG A 53 8.11 -2.32 -9.12
N ARG A 54 9.41 -2.66 -9.13
CA ARG A 54 10.34 -2.21 -10.18
C ARG A 54 9.95 -2.74 -11.56
N GLN A 55 9.50 -3.99 -11.65
CA GLN A 55 9.05 -4.58 -12.92
C GLN A 55 7.76 -3.92 -13.42
N ALA A 56 6.78 -3.66 -12.54
CA ALA A 56 5.56 -2.96 -12.90
C ALA A 56 5.83 -1.53 -13.39
N LEU A 57 6.69 -0.78 -12.70
CA LEU A 57 7.14 0.55 -13.12
C LEU A 57 7.85 0.50 -14.48
N ALA A 58 8.75 -0.47 -14.68
CA ALA A 58 9.46 -0.66 -15.94
C ALA A 58 8.55 -1.12 -17.10
N SER A 59 7.43 -1.78 -16.78
CA SER A 59 6.44 -2.24 -17.75
C SER A 59 5.41 -1.17 -18.12
N THR A 60 5.49 0.04 -17.55
CA THR A 60 4.64 1.16 -17.98
C THR A 60 5.02 1.48 -19.43
N PRO A 61 4.14 1.23 -20.42
CA PRO A 61 4.48 1.54 -21.80
C PRO A 61 4.70 3.05 -21.89
N VAL A 62 5.93 3.45 -22.21
CA VAL A 62 6.22 4.82 -22.64
C VAL A 62 5.47 4.98 -23.95
N TYR A 63 4.31 5.62 -23.92
CA TYR A 63 3.68 6.08 -25.15
C TYR A 63 4.53 7.24 -25.68
N PRO A 64 5.27 7.07 -26.79
CA PRO A 64 5.81 8.23 -27.48
C PRO A 64 4.60 8.99 -28.01
N GLY A 65 4.30 10.14 -27.39
CA GLY A 65 3.34 11.08 -27.95
C GLY A 65 3.75 11.39 -29.39
N ALA A 66 2.78 11.24 -30.30
CA ALA A 66 2.92 11.48 -31.73
C ALA A 66 3.30 12.94 -32.05
#